data_AF-A0A6B9TE86-F1
#
_entry.id   AF-A0A6B9TE86-F1
#
_cell.length_a   1.000
_cell.length_b   1.000
_cell.length_c   1.000
_cell.angle_alpha   90.00
_cell.angle_beta   90.00
_cell.angle_gamma   90.00
#
_symmetry.space_group_name_H-M   'P 1'
#
loop_
_entity.id
_entity.type
_entity.pdbx_description
1 polymer ?
#
loop_
_entity_poly.entity_id
_entity_poly.type
_entity_poly.pdbx_seq_one_letter_code
_entity_poly.pdbx_strand_id
1 'polypeptide(L)'
;MKNKTKNATLKSIIDVILYESPSTQDEIAERLGITRRYVTKLLQPLIKEGLVRRAYIVDIKRLEEFPNLFDEEITSREYAGSFFIKEMLRDMASHVCKQLRASFKSLEEYDEELANDALKMDYITNTMHEKVRASVDTAISMNPYSEFSKTMNFTEIAYDLERIGDHSAIMPNFVIKEAYEVDPAMMDYLRKMFSIAIEMLETAMEAFLNEKLELKGRLMSLEDEIHRVQKSALNCVATQMAETPFEDKERSTYYISLSRIVKTLERIADISIEIFDTAGEYYRNIPRTTTPERFRRREKEFDFE
;
A
#
# COMPACT_ATOMS: atom_id res chain seq x y z
N MET A 1 25.30 30.03 2.13
CA MET A 1 24.44 30.14 0.93
C MET A 1 25.09 29.57 -0.33
N LYS A 2 26.29 30.01 -0.75
CA LYS A 2 26.97 29.54 -1.98
C LYS A 2 27.15 28.01 -2.12
N ASN A 3 27.40 27.29 -1.02
CA ASN A 3 27.55 25.81 -1.04
C ASN A 3 26.21 25.08 -1.20
N LYS A 4 25.11 25.63 -0.65
CA LYS A 4 23.78 25.00 -0.69
C LYS A 4 23.21 24.97 -2.11
N THR A 5 23.38 26.08 -2.84
CA THR A 5 22.99 26.17 -4.26
C THR A 5 23.85 25.27 -5.15
N LYS A 6 25.14 25.09 -4.79
CA LYS A 6 26.07 24.23 -5.53
C LYS A 6 25.72 22.74 -5.40
N ASN A 7 25.31 22.30 -4.21
CA ASN A 7 24.86 20.92 -3.95
C ASN A 7 23.53 20.63 -4.67
N ALA A 8 22.57 21.55 -4.62
CA ALA A 8 21.31 21.42 -5.34
C ALA A 8 21.48 21.29 -6.86
N THR A 9 22.33 22.11 -7.48
CA THR A 9 22.60 21.99 -8.92
C THR A 9 23.36 20.70 -9.26
N LEU A 10 24.23 20.21 -8.38
CA LEU A 10 24.92 18.94 -8.58
C LEU A 10 23.95 17.75 -8.51
N LYS A 11 23.00 17.77 -7.57
CA LYS A 11 21.90 16.80 -7.48
C LYS A 11 21.11 16.76 -8.79
N SER A 12 20.66 17.92 -9.28
CA SER A 12 19.95 17.99 -10.56
C SER A 12 20.77 17.49 -11.76
N ILE A 13 22.10 17.70 -11.77
CA ILE A 13 22.98 17.13 -12.81
C ILE A 13 23.00 15.60 -12.73
N ILE A 14 23.05 15.02 -11.53
CA ILE A 14 23.05 13.58 -11.32
C ILE A 14 21.69 12.97 -11.67
N ASP A 15 20.58 13.64 -11.32
CA ASP A 15 19.23 13.20 -11.68
C ASP A 15 19.06 13.14 -13.21
N VAL A 16 19.47 14.20 -13.92
CA VAL A 16 19.44 14.20 -15.39
C VAL A 16 20.28 13.06 -15.96
N ILE A 17 21.44 12.78 -15.37
CA ILE A 17 22.30 11.67 -15.78
C ILE A 17 21.63 10.31 -15.56
N LEU A 18 21.00 10.10 -14.41
CA LEU A 18 20.42 8.81 -14.01
C LEU A 18 19.10 8.50 -14.73
N TYR A 19 18.21 9.49 -14.84
CA TYR A 19 16.84 9.27 -15.33
C TYR A 19 16.71 9.49 -16.82
N GLU A 20 17.59 10.31 -17.42
CA GLU A 20 17.40 10.79 -18.78
C GLU A 20 18.57 10.51 -19.72
N SER A 21 19.60 9.79 -19.24
CA SER A 21 20.70 9.20 -20.02
C SER A 21 21.33 10.13 -21.08
N PRO A 22 21.83 11.32 -20.70
CA PRO A 22 22.43 12.27 -21.61
C PRO A 22 23.73 11.73 -22.20
N SER A 23 23.98 12.03 -23.47
CA SER A 23 25.18 11.61 -24.19
C SER A 23 26.31 12.63 -24.09
N THR A 24 25.99 13.90 -23.75
CA THR A 24 26.95 15.01 -23.67
C THR A 24 26.71 15.94 -22.47
N GLN A 25 27.76 16.66 -22.05
CA GLN A 25 27.63 17.76 -21.07
C GLN A 25 26.78 18.93 -21.57
N ASP A 26 26.66 19.09 -22.88
CA ASP A 26 25.86 20.15 -23.50
C ASP A 26 24.36 19.85 -23.34
N GLU A 27 23.94 18.59 -23.48
CA GLU A 27 22.56 18.17 -23.18
C GLU A 27 22.19 18.40 -21.71
N ILE A 28 23.10 18.08 -20.78
CA ILE A 28 22.89 18.32 -19.34
C ILE A 28 22.75 19.82 -19.05
N ALA A 29 23.58 20.64 -19.70
CA ALA A 29 23.57 22.08 -19.55
C ALA A 29 22.27 22.72 -20.06
N GLU A 30 21.80 22.27 -21.23
CA GLU A 30 20.57 22.74 -21.87
C GLU A 30 19.34 22.41 -21.03
N ARG A 31 19.23 21.17 -20.54
CA ARG A 31 18.08 20.72 -19.73
C ARG A 31 17.96 21.43 -18.39
N LEU A 32 19.10 21.76 -17.77
CA LEU A 32 19.14 22.44 -16.48
C LEU A 32 19.21 23.97 -16.61
N GLY A 33 19.25 24.51 -17.83
CA GLY A 33 19.38 25.96 -18.06
C GLY A 33 20.67 26.56 -17.49
N ILE A 34 21.75 25.78 -17.41
CA ILE A 34 23.05 26.19 -16.86
C ILE A 34 24.13 26.14 -17.92
N THR A 35 25.28 26.78 -17.67
CA THR A 35 26.37 26.76 -18.64
C THR A 35 27.11 25.42 -18.65
N ARG A 36 27.51 24.93 -19.83
CA ARG A 36 28.37 23.73 -19.97
C ARG A 36 29.61 23.79 -19.07
N ARG A 37 30.26 24.96 -19.01
CA ARG A 37 31.44 25.19 -18.15
C ARG A 37 31.14 24.95 -16.67
N TYR A 38 29.91 25.25 -16.22
CA TYR A 38 29.47 24.99 -14.85
C TYR A 38 29.20 23.51 -14.61
N VAL A 39 28.59 22.81 -15.58
CA VAL A 39 28.45 21.34 -15.55
C VAL A 39 29.81 20.66 -15.47
N THR A 40 30.77 21.04 -16.33
CA THR A 40 32.14 20.50 -16.30
C THR A 40 32.79 20.71 -14.93
N LYS A 41 32.65 21.89 -14.33
CA LYS A 41 33.22 22.21 -13.02
C LYS A 41 32.64 21.34 -11.89
N LEU A 42 31.37 20.97 -11.99
CA LEU A 42 30.66 20.15 -11.01
C LEU A 42 30.91 18.65 -11.21
N LEU A 43 31.05 18.19 -12.45
CA LEU A 43 31.35 16.78 -12.77
C LEU A 43 32.83 16.43 -12.63
N GLN A 44 33.76 17.37 -12.80
CA GLN A 44 35.20 17.10 -12.79
C GLN A 44 35.70 16.37 -11.51
N PRO A 45 35.25 16.72 -10.29
CA PRO A 45 35.58 15.97 -9.08
C PRO A 45 35.04 14.53 -9.12
N LEU A 46 33.78 14.35 -9.51
CA LEU A 46 33.11 13.05 -9.58
C LEU A 46 33.73 12.13 -10.64
N ILE A 47 34.19 12.69 -11.76
CA ILE A 47 34.92 11.95 -12.80
C ILE A 47 36.30 11.51 -12.29
N LYS A 48 36.98 12.39 -11.53
CA LYS A 48 38.29 12.09 -10.94
C LYS A 48 38.20 11.00 -9.87
N GLU A 49 37.10 10.98 -9.11
CA GLU A 49 36.78 9.96 -8.10
C GLU A 49 36.15 8.70 -8.72
N GLY A 50 35.92 8.68 -10.03
CA GLY A 50 35.36 7.54 -10.76
C GLY A 50 33.88 7.29 -10.53
N LEU A 51 33.16 8.21 -9.88
CA LEU A 51 31.72 8.17 -9.66
C LEU A 51 30.95 8.46 -10.95
N VAL A 52 31.50 9.28 -11.86
CA VAL A 52 30.95 9.51 -13.20
C VAL A 52 31.99 9.11 -14.25
N ARG A 53 31.65 8.15 -15.12
CA ARG A 53 32.56 7.69 -16.18
C ARG A 53 32.49 8.62 -17.41
N ARG A 54 33.44 8.48 -18.33
CA ARG A 54 33.60 9.37 -19.52
C ARG A 54 32.37 9.46 -20.45
N ALA A 55 31.41 8.55 -20.31
CA ALA A 55 30.13 8.56 -21.03
C ALA A 55 28.93 9.04 -20.18
N TYR A 56 29.19 9.77 -19.09
CA TYR A 56 28.16 10.20 -18.13
C TYR A 56 27.37 9.04 -17.54
N ILE A 57 28.05 7.93 -17.26
CA ILE A 57 27.44 6.80 -16.54
C ILE A 57 27.85 6.94 -15.08
N VAL A 58 26.88 7.04 -14.19
CA VAL A 58 27.10 7.08 -12.73
C VAL A 58 27.37 5.67 -12.23
N ASP A 59 28.48 5.50 -11.52
CA ASP A 59 28.81 4.26 -10.81
C ASP A 59 28.03 4.25 -9.49
N ILE A 60 26.86 3.61 -9.51
CA ILE A 60 25.91 3.59 -8.39
C ILE A 60 26.56 3.01 -7.13
N LYS A 61 27.52 2.08 -7.27
CA LYS A 61 28.27 1.50 -6.14
C LYS A 61 29.16 2.52 -5.42
N ARG A 62 29.64 3.54 -6.13
CA ARG A 62 30.45 4.62 -5.55
C ARG A 62 29.61 5.81 -5.09
N LEU A 63 28.37 5.94 -5.57
CA LEU A 63 27.44 6.97 -5.09
C LEU A 63 27.14 6.81 -3.59
N GLU A 64 27.16 5.57 -3.10
CA GLU A 64 27.04 5.18 -1.68
C GLU A 64 28.19 5.71 -0.80
N GLU A 65 29.36 6.01 -1.38
CA GLU A 65 30.52 6.54 -0.66
C GLU A 65 30.43 8.06 -0.40
N PHE A 66 29.41 8.75 -0.95
CA PHE A 66 29.23 10.21 -0.85
C PHE A 66 27.87 10.60 -0.23
N PRO A 67 27.63 10.28 1.06
CA PRO A 67 26.36 10.59 1.75
C PRO A 67 26.06 12.10 1.84
N ASN A 68 27.10 12.95 1.79
CA ASN A 68 26.97 14.40 1.89
C ASN A 68 26.49 15.08 0.60
N LEU A 69 26.20 14.33 -0.48
CA LEU A 69 25.82 14.90 -1.77
C LEU A 69 24.37 15.40 -1.82
N PHE A 70 23.49 14.84 -0.97
CA PHE A 70 22.04 15.03 -1.08
C PHE A 70 21.42 15.91 0.01
N ASP A 71 22.20 16.39 1.00
CA ASP A 71 21.78 17.34 2.07
C ASP A 71 20.41 17.02 2.72
N GLU A 72 20.02 15.73 2.75
CA GLU A 72 18.91 15.16 3.51
C GLU A 72 19.48 14.00 4.33
N GLU A 73 19.08 13.89 5.60
CA GLU A 73 19.41 12.74 6.43
C GLU A 73 18.79 11.49 5.78
N ILE A 74 19.59 10.82 4.94
CA ILE A 74 19.35 9.43 4.55
C ILE A 74 19.31 8.68 5.88
N THR A 75 18.13 8.33 6.37
CA THR A 75 18.00 7.29 7.39
C THR A 75 18.75 6.10 6.81
N SER A 76 19.77 5.66 7.53
CA SER A 76 20.99 5.06 6.99
C SER A 76 20.85 3.64 6.38
N ARG A 77 19.69 3.30 5.78
CA ARG A 77 19.36 1.95 5.33
C ARG A 77 18.49 1.81 4.07
N GLU A 78 17.96 2.87 3.46
CA GLU A 78 17.06 2.70 2.30
C GLU A 78 17.74 3.03 0.98
N TYR A 79 17.92 2.02 0.13
CA TYR A 79 18.35 2.17 -1.27
C TYR A 79 17.33 3.02 -2.04
N ALA A 80 17.80 3.84 -3.01
CA ALA A 80 16.93 4.69 -3.84
C ALA A 80 15.81 3.92 -4.58
N GLY A 81 16.02 2.64 -4.88
CA GLY A 81 14.99 1.75 -5.46
C GLY A 81 13.86 1.42 -4.49
N SER A 82 14.17 1.15 -3.22
CA SER A 82 13.19 0.90 -2.16
C SER A 82 12.30 2.12 -1.92
N PHE A 83 12.89 3.32 -1.97
CA PHE A 83 12.14 4.58 -1.87
C PHE A 83 11.11 4.72 -3.00
N PHE A 84 11.50 4.47 -4.25
CA PHE A 84 10.58 4.56 -5.39
C PHE A 84 9.41 3.58 -5.29
N ILE A 85 9.68 2.33 -4.92
CA ILE A 85 8.64 1.31 -4.77
C ILE A 85 7.70 1.65 -3.60
N LYS A 86 8.22 2.19 -2.50
CA LYS A 86 7.39 2.69 -1.38
C LYS A 86 6.44 3.80 -1.82
N GLU A 87 6.87 4.73 -2.67
CA GLU A 87 5.97 5.77 -3.20
C GLU A 87 4.88 5.18 -4.11
N MET A 88 5.21 4.18 -4.95
CA MET A 88 4.20 3.46 -5.72
C MET A 88 3.17 2.75 -4.82
N LEU A 89 3.62 2.14 -3.72
CA LEU A 89 2.75 1.51 -2.73
C LEU A 89 1.90 2.54 -1.96
N ARG A 90 2.44 3.72 -1.68
CA ARG A 90 1.69 4.84 -1.09
C ARG A 90 0.55 5.27 -2.01
N ASP A 91 0.83 5.44 -3.30
CA ASP A 91 -0.17 5.79 -4.30
C ASP A 91 -1.24 4.70 -4.45
N MET A 92 -0.81 3.43 -4.50
CA MET A 92 -1.71 2.28 -4.56
C MET A 92 -2.62 2.21 -3.32
N ALA A 93 -2.06 2.37 -2.12
CA ALA A 93 -2.84 2.40 -0.89
C ALA A 93 -3.85 3.57 -0.88
N SER A 94 -3.45 4.75 -1.34
CA SER A 94 -4.38 5.89 -1.47
C SER A 94 -5.53 5.58 -2.44
N HIS A 95 -5.23 4.92 -3.55
CA HIS A 95 -6.22 4.51 -4.54
C HIS A 95 -7.18 3.45 -3.99
N VAL A 96 -6.68 2.40 -3.34
CA VAL A 96 -7.49 1.36 -2.70
C VAL A 96 -8.38 1.95 -1.60
N CYS A 97 -7.84 2.86 -0.79
CA CYS A 97 -8.60 3.62 0.21
C CYS A 97 -9.74 4.46 -0.40
N LYS A 98 -9.56 4.98 -1.63
CA LYS A 98 -10.63 5.67 -2.37
C LYS A 98 -11.63 4.69 -2.95
N GLN A 99 -11.17 3.57 -3.51
CA GLN A 99 -12.03 2.50 -4.03
C GLN A 99 -12.94 1.96 -2.93
N LEU A 100 -12.39 1.62 -1.76
CA LEU A 100 -13.16 1.13 -0.61
C LEU A 100 -14.19 2.16 -0.12
N ARG A 101 -13.82 3.45 -0.05
CA ARG A 101 -14.74 4.54 0.28
C ARG A 101 -15.87 4.70 -0.75
N ALA A 102 -15.55 4.66 -2.04
CA ALA A 102 -16.54 4.75 -3.12
C ALA A 102 -17.49 3.54 -3.11
N SER A 103 -16.96 2.33 -2.97
CA SER A 103 -17.72 1.09 -2.83
C SER A 103 -18.69 1.10 -1.66
N PHE A 104 -18.26 1.58 -0.50
CA PHE A 104 -19.14 1.68 0.67
C PHE A 104 -20.18 2.78 0.49
N LYS A 105 -19.78 3.93 -0.05
CA LYS A 105 -20.70 5.04 -0.32
C LYS A 105 -21.79 4.66 -1.33
N SER A 106 -21.45 3.90 -2.38
CA SER A 106 -22.47 3.39 -3.32
C SER A 106 -23.47 2.46 -2.64
N LEU A 107 -23.01 1.68 -1.64
CA LEU A 107 -23.89 0.82 -0.84
C LEU A 107 -24.79 1.62 0.10
N GLU A 108 -24.26 2.69 0.69
CA GLU A 108 -25.01 3.56 1.61
C GLU A 108 -26.09 4.39 0.89
N GLU A 109 -25.78 4.90 -0.29
CA GLU A 109 -26.66 5.78 -1.07
C GLU A 109 -27.48 5.03 -2.14
N TYR A 110 -27.23 3.73 -2.33
CA TYR A 110 -27.75 2.92 -3.45
C TYR A 110 -27.51 3.57 -4.82
N ASP A 111 -26.34 4.21 -4.97
CA ASP A 111 -25.94 4.90 -6.19
C ASP A 111 -25.28 3.91 -7.17
N GLU A 112 -26.03 3.50 -8.19
CA GLU A 112 -25.55 2.61 -9.24
C GLU A 112 -24.42 3.22 -10.09
N GLU A 113 -24.41 4.54 -10.31
CA GLU A 113 -23.33 5.20 -11.08
C GLU A 113 -22.03 5.13 -10.29
N LEU A 114 -22.09 5.47 -8.99
CA LEU A 114 -20.94 5.35 -8.09
C LEU A 114 -20.49 3.90 -7.94
N ALA A 115 -21.42 2.94 -7.92
CA ALA A 115 -21.09 1.51 -7.88
C ALA A 115 -20.30 1.08 -9.12
N ASN A 116 -20.75 1.48 -10.31
CA ASN A 116 -20.03 1.20 -11.57
C ASN A 116 -18.65 1.88 -11.61
N ASP A 117 -18.52 3.09 -11.07
CA ASP A 117 -17.23 3.77 -10.99
C ASP A 117 -16.28 3.08 -10.01
N ALA A 118 -16.77 2.62 -8.86
CA ALA A 118 -15.98 1.82 -7.91
C ALA A 118 -15.49 0.51 -8.54
N LEU A 119 -16.31 -0.17 -9.36
CA LEU A 119 -15.88 -1.34 -10.13
C LEU A 119 -14.80 -1.01 -11.17
N LYS A 120 -14.84 0.18 -11.78
CA LYS A 120 -13.79 0.61 -12.71
C LYS A 120 -12.46 0.87 -12.00
N MET A 121 -12.50 1.34 -10.74
CA MET A 121 -11.30 1.56 -9.94
C MET A 121 -10.51 0.27 -9.68
N ASP A 122 -11.18 -0.88 -9.68
CA ASP A 122 -10.58 -2.19 -9.49
C ASP A 122 -9.55 -2.52 -10.58
N TYR A 123 -9.87 -2.24 -11.85
CA TYR A 123 -8.92 -2.37 -12.96
C TYR A 123 -7.66 -1.51 -12.79
N ILE A 124 -7.83 -0.33 -12.18
CA ILE A 124 -6.70 0.57 -11.88
C ILE A 124 -5.84 -0.04 -10.78
N THR A 125 -6.45 -0.61 -9.73
CA THR A 125 -5.74 -1.34 -8.65
C THR A 125 -4.91 -2.49 -9.21
N ASN A 126 -5.49 -3.32 -10.09
CA ASN A 126 -4.79 -4.44 -10.72
C ASN A 126 -3.61 -3.96 -11.59
N THR A 127 -3.79 -2.83 -12.29
CA THR A 127 -2.72 -2.20 -13.06
C THR A 127 -1.60 -1.65 -12.16
N MET A 128 -1.93 -1.09 -11.00
CA MET A 128 -0.94 -0.61 -10.03
C MET A 128 -0.13 -1.77 -9.44
N HIS A 129 -0.81 -2.88 -9.09
CA HIS A 129 -0.16 -4.10 -8.62
C HIS A 129 0.90 -4.62 -9.61
N GLU A 130 0.53 -4.77 -10.89
CA GLU A 130 1.47 -5.25 -11.92
C GLU A 130 2.64 -4.28 -12.14
N LYS A 131 2.42 -2.96 -12.01
CA LYS A 131 3.51 -1.96 -12.07
C LYS A 131 4.47 -2.09 -10.90
N VAL A 132 3.97 -2.29 -9.67
CA VAL A 132 4.82 -2.51 -8.50
C VAL A 132 5.63 -3.78 -8.69
N ARG A 133 5.00 -4.87 -9.11
CA ARG A 133 5.66 -6.16 -9.39
C ARG A 133 6.79 -6.02 -10.42
N ALA A 134 6.53 -5.39 -11.56
CA ALA A 134 7.55 -5.15 -12.58
C ALA A 134 8.73 -4.30 -12.07
N SER A 135 8.44 -3.34 -11.18
CA SER A 135 9.48 -2.48 -10.57
C SER A 135 10.33 -3.27 -9.56
N VAL A 136 9.71 -4.15 -8.79
CA VAL A 136 10.39 -5.10 -7.90
C VAL A 136 11.30 -6.06 -8.69
N ASP A 137 10.79 -6.66 -9.78
CA ASP A 137 11.58 -7.55 -10.64
C ASP A 137 12.80 -6.85 -11.23
N THR A 138 12.62 -5.58 -11.63
CA THR A 138 13.70 -4.72 -12.12
C THR A 138 14.74 -4.46 -11.04
N ALA A 139 14.30 -4.09 -9.82
CA ALA A 139 15.18 -3.84 -8.69
C ALA A 139 16.01 -5.08 -8.32
N ILE A 140 15.37 -6.26 -8.29
CA ILE A 140 16.03 -7.55 -8.04
C ILE A 140 17.07 -7.85 -9.13
N SER A 141 16.71 -7.65 -10.40
CA SER A 141 17.60 -7.92 -11.54
C SER A 141 18.86 -7.05 -11.51
N MET A 142 18.74 -5.82 -11.01
CA MET A 142 19.85 -4.87 -10.90
C MET A 142 20.78 -5.17 -9.71
N ASN A 143 20.28 -5.72 -8.61
CA ASN A 143 21.09 -6.05 -7.43
C ASN A 143 20.57 -7.31 -6.70
N PRO A 144 20.91 -8.51 -7.19
CA PRO A 144 20.36 -9.76 -6.65
C PRO A 144 20.89 -10.16 -5.27
N TYR A 145 21.89 -9.46 -4.73
CA TYR A 145 22.66 -9.96 -3.57
C TYR A 145 22.46 -9.20 -2.25
N SER A 146 22.07 -7.91 -2.22
CA SER A 146 22.09 -7.17 -0.94
C SER A 146 20.78 -7.13 -0.16
N GLU A 147 19.58 -7.22 -0.76
CA GLU A 147 18.30 -7.16 -0.02
C GLU A 147 17.12 -7.88 -0.72
N PHE A 148 17.36 -9.03 -1.38
CA PHE A 148 16.33 -9.78 -2.11
C PHE A 148 15.06 -10.05 -1.29
N SER A 149 15.21 -10.53 -0.05
CA SER A 149 14.07 -10.86 0.82
C SER A 149 13.22 -9.64 1.17
N LYS A 150 13.83 -8.50 1.49
CA LYS A 150 13.09 -7.26 1.79
C LYS A 150 12.39 -6.68 0.57
N THR A 151 13.03 -6.82 -0.59
CA THR A 151 12.49 -6.35 -1.86
C THR A 151 11.25 -7.16 -2.25
N MET A 152 11.18 -8.44 -1.87
CA MET A 152 10.00 -9.29 -2.08
C MET A 152 8.78 -8.84 -1.24
N ASN A 153 8.99 -8.28 -0.05
CA ASN A 153 7.90 -7.78 0.81
C ASN A 153 7.07 -6.68 0.13
N PHE A 154 7.67 -5.92 -0.80
CA PHE A 154 6.92 -4.94 -1.60
C PHE A 154 5.86 -5.61 -2.48
N THR A 155 6.19 -6.75 -3.09
CA THR A 155 5.23 -7.53 -3.88
C THR A 155 4.14 -8.12 -3.00
N GLU A 156 4.47 -8.59 -1.79
CA GLU A 156 3.47 -9.09 -0.84
C GLU A 156 2.46 -8.00 -0.45
N ILE A 157 2.93 -6.80 -0.12
CA ILE A 157 2.04 -5.68 0.23
C ILE A 157 1.22 -5.23 -0.97
N ALA A 158 1.80 -5.18 -2.17
CA ALA A 158 1.05 -4.84 -3.37
C ALA A 158 -0.08 -5.85 -3.63
N TYR A 159 0.19 -7.13 -3.44
CA TYR A 159 -0.80 -8.20 -3.56
C TYR A 159 -1.90 -8.09 -2.50
N ASP A 160 -1.55 -7.78 -1.25
CA ASP A 160 -2.53 -7.56 -0.18
C ASP A 160 -3.41 -6.32 -0.44
N LEU A 161 -2.85 -5.24 -0.97
CA LEU A 161 -3.62 -4.08 -1.41
C LEU A 161 -4.57 -4.41 -2.57
N GLU A 162 -4.14 -5.22 -3.53
CA GLU A 162 -4.98 -5.69 -4.64
C GLU A 162 -6.15 -6.55 -4.14
N ARG A 163 -5.89 -7.48 -3.22
CA ARG A 163 -6.94 -8.28 -2.57
C ARG A 163 -7.96 -7.40 -1.84
N ILE A 164 -7.54 -6.30 -1.20
CA ILE A 164 -8.48 -5.35 -0.59
C ILE A 164 -9.33 -4.66 -1.67
N GLY A 165 -8.74 -4.30 -2.81
CA GLY A 165 -9.47 -3.81 -3.98
C GLY A 165 -10.56 -4.78 -4.44
N ASP A 166 -10.18 -6.03 -4.69
CA ASP A 166 -11.09 -7.13 -5.08
C ASP A 166 -12.24 -7.30 -4.08
N HIS A 167 -11.92 -7.32 -2.79
CA HIS A 167 -12.92 -7.38 -1.73
C HIS A 167 -13.84 -6.15 -1.75
N SER A 168 -13.29 -4.96 -1.95
CA SER A 168 -14.07 -3.72 -2.05
C SER A 168 -15.09 -3.77 -3.20
N ALA A 169 -14.84 -4.51 -4.28
CA ALA A 169 -15.74 -4.67 -5.41
C ALA A 169 -17.01 -5.51 -5.08
N ILE A 170 -17.07 -6.21 -3.95
CA ILE A 170 -18.25 -7.00 -3.55
C ILE A 170 -19.44 -6.09 -3.22
N MET A 171 -19.20 -4.93 -2.60
CA MET A 171 -20.25 -3.97 -2.23
C MET A 171 -20.96 -3.33 -3.44
N PRO A 172 -20.27 -2.75 -4.44
CA PRO A 172 -20.94 -2.23 -5.62
C PRO A 172 -21.62 -3.32 -6.45
N ASN A 173 -21.07 -4.55 -6.47
CA ASN A 173 -21.74 -5.70 -7.07
C ASN A 173 -23.08 -6.02 -6.39
N PHE A 174 -23.17 -5.87 -5.07
CA PHE A 174 -24.41 -6.02 -4.31
C PHE A 174 -25.43 -4.97 -4.73
N VAL A 175 -25.02 -3.69 -4.81
CA VAL A 175 -25.90 -2.58 -5.21
C VAL A 175 -26.52 -2.81 -6.59
N ILE A 176 -25.74 -3.32 -7.54
CA ILE A 176 -26.20 -3.53 -8.93
C ILE A 176 -27.10 -4.76 -9.08
N LYS A 177 -26.90 -5.81 -8.27
CA LYS A 177 -27.52 -7.13 -8.49
C LYS A 177 -28.67 -7.45 -7.56
N GLU A 178 -28.67 -6.90 -6.35
CA GLU A 178 -29.65 -7.25 -5.32
C GLU A 178 -30.87 -6.32 -5.40
N ALA A 179 -32.06 -6.91 -5.26
CA ALA A 179 -33.33 -6.20 -5.41
C ALA A 179 -33.78 -5.45 -4.15
N TYR A 180 -33.08 -5.62 -3.02
CA TYR A 180 -33.49 -5.14 -1.72
C TYR A 180 -32.43 -4.25 -1.10
N GLU A 181 -32.87 -3.17 -0.47
CA GLU A 181 -32.03 -2.33 0.36
C GLU A 181 -31.71 -3.00 1.70
N VAL A 182 -30.51 -2.73 2.20
CA VAL A 182 -30.05 -3.02 3.55
C VAL A 182 -30.90 -2.29 4.58
N ASP A 183 -31.43 -3.06 5.52
CA ASP A 183 -32.16 -2.55 6.68
C ASP A 183 -31.33 -1.51 7.47
N PRO A 184 -31.94 -0.41 7.96
CA PRO A 184 -31.20 0.64 8.66
C PRO A 184 -30.35 0.16 9.85
N ALA A 185 -30.85 -0.79 10.65
CA ALA A 185 -30.09 -1.31 11.79
C ALA A 185 -28.88 -2.15 11.32
N MET A 186 -29.03 -2.84 10.20
CA MET A 186 -27.92 -3.55 9.56
C MET A 186 -26.90 -2.57 8.97
N MET A 187 -27.34 -1.49 8.34
CA MET A 187 -26.47 -0.46 7.79
C MET A 187 -25.58 0.19 8.87
N ASP A 188 -26.09 0.39 10.09
CA ASP A 188 -25.29 0.91 11.20
C ASP A 188 -24.13 -0.02 11.59
N TYR A 189 -24.34 -1.34 11.56
CA TYR A 189 -23.25 -2.30 11.74
C TYR A 189 -22.24 -2.21 10.61
N LEU A 190 -22.69 -2.12 9.36
CA LEU A 190 -21.80 -2.01 8.19
C LEU A 190 -20.97 -0.72 8.24
N ARG A 191 -21.55 0.43 8.59
CA ARG A 191 -20.84 1.70 8.79
C ARG A 191 -19.72 1.57 9.81
N LYS A 192 -20.02 0.93 10.94
CA LYS A 192 -19.04 0.72 12.01
C LYS A 192 -17.91 -0.22 11.56
N MET A 193 -18.24 -1.32 10.88
CA MET A 193 -17.21 -2.23 10.35
C MET A 193 -16.34 -1.55 9.30
N PHE A 194 -16.95 -0.75 8.41
CA PHE A 194 -16.24 0.02 7.39
C PHE A 194 -15.26 1.02 7.98
N SER A 195 -15.67 1.79 8.99
CA SER A 195 -14.78 2.76 9.65
C SER A 195 -13.57 2.06 10.28
N ILE A 196 -13.78 0.90 10.91
CA ILE A 196 -12.69 0.12 11.52
C ILE A 196 -11.78 -0.45 10.42
N ALA A 197 -12.33 -1.03 9.36
CA ALA A 197 -11.54 -1.62 8.27
C ALA A 197 -10.65 -0.58 7.55
N ILE A 198 -11.18 0.62 7.29
CA ILE A 198 -10.38 1.74 6.73
C ILE A 198 -9.27 2.14 7.69
N GLU A 199 -9.57 2.28 8.99
CA GLU A 199 -8.58 2.66 9.99
C GLU A 199 -7.47 1.60 10.13
N MET A 200 -7.82 0.31 10.04
CA MET A 200 -6.85 -0.78 10.08
C MET A 200 -5.91 -0.75 8.86
N LEU A 201 -6.45 -0.53 7.66
CA LEU A 201 -5.66 -0.40 6.44
C LEU A 201 -4.71 0.80 6.51
N GLU A 202 -5.21 1.97 6.91
CA GLU A 202 -4.40 3.17 7.05
C GLU A 202 -3.31 3.00 8.12
N THR A 203 -3.63 2.36 9.24
CA THR A 203 -2.67 2.04 10.32
C THR A 203 -1.59 1.07 9.86
N ALA A 204 -1.96 0.04 9.09
CA ALA A 204 -1.03 -0.95 8.56
C ALA A 204 -0.06 -0.33 7.54
N MET A 205 -0.59 0.49 6.62
CA MET A 205 0.24 1.20 5.63
C MET A 205 1.12 2.27 6.27
N GLU A 206 0.65 2.95 7.32
CA GLU A 206 1.46 3.89 8.09
C GLU A 206 2.63 3.18 8.78
N ALA A 207 2.40 2.00 9.36
CA ALA A 207 3.45 1.17 9.94
C ALA A 207 4.47 0.72 8.88
N PHE A 208 4.01 0.36 7.69
CA PHE A 208 4.89 -0.04 6.60
C PHE A 208 5.69 1.11 5.99
N LEU A 209 5.05 2.24 5.69
CA LEU A 209 5.72 3.33 4.96
C LEU A 209 6.68 4.12 5.86
N ASN A 210 6.33 4.28 7.14
CA ASN A 210 7.01 5.21 8.06
C ASN A 210 7.63 4.52 9.29
N GLU A 211 7.83 3.19 9.26
CA GLU A 211 8.44 2.40 10.34
C GLU A 211 7.70 2.49 11.70
N LYS A 212 6.38 2.76 11.68
CA LYS A 212 5.57 2.95 12.90
C LYS A 212 5.07 1.64 13.50
N LEU A 213 5.99 0.74 13.86
CA LEU A 213 5.66 -0.58 14.43
C LEU A 213 5.07 -0.52 15.84
N GLU A 214 5.12 0.63 16.51
CA GLU A 214 4.44 0.90 17.78
C GLU A 214 2.91 0.89 17.65
N LEU A 215 2.36 1.01 16.44
CA LEU A 215 0.93 0.98 16.16
C LEU A 215 0.29 -0.41 16.39
N LYS A 216 1.09 -1.45 16.67
CA LYS A 216 0.60 -2.83 16.90
C LYS A 216 -0.55 -2.90 17.91
N GLY A 217 -0.44 -2.19 19.03
CA GLY A 217 -1.46 -2.21 20.09
C GLY A 217 -2.81 -1.65 19.62
N ARG A 218 -2.79 -0.57 18.82
CA ARG A 218 -3.98 0.00 18.19
C ARG A 218 -4.60 -0.98 17.21
N LEU A 219 -3.77 -1.56 16.33
CA LEU A 219 -4.24 -2.52 15.33
C LEU A 219 -4.93 -3.74 15.96
N MET A 220 -4.35 -4.30 17.02
CA MET A 220 -4.96 -5.42 17.76
C MET A 220 -6.27 -5.04 18.45
N SER A 221 -6.40 -3.79 18.92
CA SER A 221 -7.66 -3.30 19.51
C SER A 221 -8.76 -3.18 18.45
N LEU A 222 -8.40 -2.69 17.25
CA LEU A 222 -9.31 -2.60 16.11
C LEU A 222 -9.75 -3.99 15.62
N GLU A 223 -8.82 -4.95 15.58
CA GLU A 223 -9.11 -6.36 15.29
C GLU A 223 -10.17 -6.91 16.26
N ASP A 224 -9.98 -6.75 17.56
CA ASP A 224 -10.96 -7.23 18.56
C ASP A 224 -12.32 -6.53 18.39
N GLU A 225 -12.32 -5.24 18.04
CA GLU A 225 -13.55 -4.48 17.80
C GLU A 225 -14.30 -4.98 16.55
N ILE A 226 -13.62 -5.17 15.41
CA ILE A 226 -14.29 -5.58 14.18
C ILE A 226 -14.89 -6.98 14.32
N HIS A 227 -14.25 -7.92 15.03
CA HIS A 227 -14.82 -9.24 15.30
C HIS A 227 -16.10 -9.18 16.13
N ARG A 228 -16.15 -8.29 17.13
CA ARG A 228 -17.36 -8.08 17.93
C ARG A 228 -18.49 -7.55 17.07
N VAL A 229 -18.22 -6.53 16.25
CA VAL A 229 -19.23 -5.92 15.38
C VAL A 229 -19.68 -6.91 14.30
N GLN A 230 -18.75 -7.68 13.71
CA GLN A 230 -19.04 -8.74 12.74
C GLN A 230 -20.01 -9.79 13.32
N LYS A 231 -19.78 -10.23 14.56
CA LYS A 231 -20.68 -11.18 15.23
C LYS A 231 -22.09 -10.60 15.39
N SER A 232 -22.21 -9.34 15.80
CA SER A 232 -23.50 -8.65 15.91
C SER A 232 -24.19 -8.50 14.54
N ALA A 233 -23.44 -8.14 13.51
CA ALA A 233 -23.91 -7.99 12.14
C ALA A 233 -24.44 -9.31 11.57
N LEU A 234 -23.71 -10.42 11.74
CA LEU A 234 -24.14 -11.74 11.28
C LEU A 234 -25.37 -12.25 12.06
N ASN A 235 -25.45 -11.98 13.35
CA ASN A 235 -26.65 -12.30 14.14
C ASN A 235 -27.87 -11.51 13.65
N CYS A 236 -27.70 -10.23 13.29
CA CYS A 236 -28.76 -9.41 12.71
C CYS A 236 -29.28 -10.02 11.40
N VAL A 237 -28.37 -10.40 10.48
CA VAL A 237 -28.73 -11.11 9.24
C VAL A 237 -29.48 -12.41 9.52
N ALA A 238 -29.00 -13.22 10.49
CA ALA A 238 -29.62 -14.49 10.83
C ALA A 238 -31.04 -14.32 11.41
N THR A 239 -31.25 -13.32 12.27
CA THR A 239 -32.59 -12.99 12.80
C THR A 239 -33.53 -12.56 11.69
N GLN A 240 -33.10 -11.63 10.83
CA GLN A 240 -33.93 -11.17 9.70
C GLN A 240 -34.28 -12.31 8.72
N MET A 241 -33.32 -13.21 8.48
CA MET A 241 -33.54 -14.40 7.65
C MET A 241 -34.54 -15.37 8.30
N ALA A 242 -34.48 -15.58 9.62
CA ALA A 242 -35.39 -16.47 10.34
C ALA A 242 -36.83 -15.93 10.42
N GLU A 243 -36.99 -14.61 10.43
CA GLU A 243 -38.30 -13.94 10.45
C GLU A 243 -38.95 -13.85 9.05
N THR A 244 -38.16 -14.07 7.99
CA THR A 244 -38.64 -14.05 6.61
C THR A 244 -39.25 -15.40 6.20
N PRO A 245 -40.41 -15.43 5.51
CA PRO A 245 -40.99 -16.67 5.00
C PRO A 245 -40.04 -17.44 4.06
N PHE A 246 -39.91 -18.76 4.27
CA PHE A 246 -38.97 -19.61 3.53
C PHE A 246 -39.23 -19.70 2.02
N GLU A 247 -40.46 -19.42 1.59
CA GLU A 247 -40.86 -19.48 0.18
C GLU A 247 -40.24 -18.35 -0.67
N ASP A 248 -39.76 -17.28 -0.03
CA ASP A 248 -39.10 -16.15 -0.66
C ASP A 248 -37.60 -16.45 -0.94
N LYS A 249 -37.37 -17.13 -2.06
CA LYS A 249 -36.02 -17.50 -2.52
C LYS A 249 -35.14 -16.30 -2.89
N GLU A 250 -35.75 -15.21 -3.36
CA GLU A 250 -35.01 -13.98 -3.68
C GLU A 250 -34.45 -13.36 -2.40
N ARG A 251 -35.28 -13.27 -1.37
CA ARG A 251 -34.86 -12.72 -0.08
C ARG A 251 -33.85 -13.60 0.65
N SER A 252 -33.94 -14.92 0.49
CA SER A 252 -32.90 -15.85 0.95
C SER A 252 -31.55 -15.59 0.28
N THR A 253 -31.54 -15.31 -1.04
CA THR A 253 -30.32 -14.99 -1.80
C THR A 253 -29.72 -13.67 -1.34
N TYR A 254 -30.57 -12.66 -1.14
CA TYR A 254 -30.19 -11.36 -0.58
C TYR A 254 -29.45 -11.48 0.76
N TYR A 255 -29.96 -12.27 1.72
CA TYR A 255 -29.28 -12.44 3.02
C TYR A 255 -27.91 -13.10 2.89
N ILE A 256 -27.75 -14.02 1.92
CA ILE A 256 -26.44 -14.61 1.62
C ILE A 256 -25.50 -13.53 1.06
N SER A 257 -25.95 -12.72 0.10
CA SER A 257 -25.16 -11.63 -0.46
C SER A 257 -24.81 -10.56 0.59
N LEU A 258 -25.72 -10.25 1.50
CA LEU A 258 -25.48 -9.33 2.62
C LEU A 258 -24.44 -9.89 3.60
N SER A 259 -24.52 -11.19 3.91
CA SER A 259 -23.51 -11.85 4.75
C SER A 259 -22.11 -11.84 4.12
N ARG A 260 -22.02 -11.83 2.78
CA ARG A 260 -20.74 -11.65 2.06
C ARG A 260 -20.16 -10.26 2.26
N ILE A 261 -20.96 -9.19 2.32
CA ILE A 261 -20.46 -7.84 2.64
C ILE A 261 -19.85 -7.82 4.04
N VAL A 262 -20.55 -8.40 5.02
CA VAL A 262 -20.04 -8.49 6.40
C VAL A 262 -18.70 -9.22 6.45
N LYS A 263 -18.57 -10.33 5.73
CA LYS A 263 -17.30 -11.08 5.62
C LYS A 263 -16.23 -10.33 4.87
N THR A 264 -16.60 -9.54 3.87
CA THR A 264 -15.66 -8.73 3.10
C THR A 264 -14.99 -7.68 3.98
N LEU A 265 -15.74 -6.97 4.82
CA LEU A 265 -15.19 -5.94 5.71
C LEU A 265 -14.23 -6.53 6.76
N GLU A 266 -14.56 -7.71 7.32
CA GLU A 266 -13.61 -8.42 8.19
C GLU A 266 -12.38 -8.92 7.42
N ARG A 267 -12.55 -9.44 6.21
CA ARG A 267 -11.41 -9.88 5.40
C ARG A 267 -10.43 -8.75 5.08
N ILE A 268 -10.92 -7.54 4.84
CA ILE A 268 -10.08 -6.34 4.66
C ILE A 268 -9.28 -6.03 5.93
N ALA A 269 -9.90 -6.17 7.11
CA ALA A 269 -9.21 -6.02 8.39
C ALA A 269 -8.13 -7.10 8.58
N ASP A 270 -8.41 -8.36 8.27
CA ASP A 270 -7.43 -9.44 8.35
C ASP A 270 -6.23 -9.19 7.42
N ILE A 271 -6.49 -8.76 6.18
CA ILE A 271 -5.43 -8.41 5.23
C ILE A 271 -4.61 -7.22 5.75
N SER A 272 -5.23 -6.26 6.44
CA SER A 272 -4.50 -5.16 7.07
C SER A 272 -3.54 -5.66 8.16
N ILE A 273 -3.87 -6.75 8.86
CA ILE A 273 -2.94 -7.41 9.80
C ILE A 273 -1.81 -8.09 9.03
N GLU A 274 -2.10 -8.74 7.89
CA GLU A 274 -1.07 -9.33 7.01
C GLU A 274 -0.07 -8.27 6.55
N ILE A 275 -0.53 -7.09 6.10
CA ILE A 275 0.33 -5.94 5.73
C ILE A 275 1.20 -5.49 6.92
N PHE A 276 0.62 -5.39 8.12
CA PHE A 276 1.36 -4.98 9.32
C PHE A 276 2.43 -6.01 9.72
N ASP A 277 2.11 -7.30 9.66
CA ASP A 277 3.07 -8.37 9.93
C ASP A 277 4.22 -8.32 8.92
N THR A 278 3.93 -8.08 7.64
CA THR A 278 4.94 -7.87 6.57
C THR A 278 5.81 -6.63 6.83
N ALA A 279 5.24 -5.56 7.38
CA ALA A 279 6.02 -4.40 7.84
C ALA A 279 6.99 -4.76 8.96
N GLY A 280 6.53 -5.55 9.94
CA GLY A 280 7.39 -6.08 11.00
C GLY A 280 8.55 -6.90 10.44
N GLU A 281 8.29 -7.75 9.46
CA GLU A 281 9.32 -8.54 8.76
C GLU A 281 10.32 -7.66 8.02
N TYR A 282 9.84 -6.67 7.26
CA TYR A 282 10.67 -5.73 6.49
C TYR A 282 11.67 -4.97 7.36
N TYR A 283 11.23 -4.43 8.51
CA TYR A 283 12.08 -3.60 9.38
C TYR A 283 12.91 -4.41 10.38
N ARG A 284 12.40 -5.55 10.88
CA ARG A 284 13.09 -6.34 11.91
C ARG A 284 13.91 -7.50 11.34
N ASN A 285 13.75 -7.86 10.07
CA ASN A 285 14.31 -9.09 9.47
C ASN A 285 13.95 -10.35 10.27
N ILE A 286 12.76 -10.36 10.90
CA ILE A 286 12.23 -11.52 11.62
C ILE A 286 11.05 -12.03 10.79
N PRO A 287 11.06 -13.29 10.33
CA PRO A 287 9.94 -13.86 9.60
C PRO A 287 8.64 -13.77 10.41
N ARG A 288 7.53 -13.55 9.71
CA ARG A 288 6.20 -13.60 10.34
C ARG A 288 5.97 -14.91 11.09
N THR A 289 5.17 -14.84 12.15
CA THR A 289 4.82 -16.04 12.93
C THR A 289 4.05 -17.04 12.08
N THR A 290 4.45 -18.32 12.14
CA THR A 290 3.72 -19.41 11.48
C THR A 290 2.51 -19.88 12.27
N THR A 291 2.30 -19.33 13.49
CA THR A 291 1.19 -19.70 14.35
C THR A 291 -0.12 -19.17 13.76
N PRO A 292 -1.06 -20.04 13.38
CA PRO A 292 -2.34 -19.59 12.86
C PRO A 292 -3.06 -18.72 13.91
N GLU A 293 -3.76 -17.71 13.43
CA GLU A 293 -4.44 -16.69 14.24
C GLU A 293 -5.33 -17.29 15.35
N ARG A 294 -6.10 -18.35 15.04
CA ARG A 294 -6.92 -19.13 16.00
C ARG A 294 -6.16 -19.72 17.20
N PHE A 295 -4.84 -19.82 17.11
CA PHE A 295 -3.97 -20.24 18.22
C PHE A 295 -3.33 -19.03 18.91
N ARG A 296 -3.01 -17.96 18.17
CA ARG A 296 -2.55 -16.67 18.73
C ARG A 296 -3.58 -16.05 19.68
N ARG A 297 -4.88 -16.13 19.35
CA ARG A 297 -5.96 -15.61 20.21
C ARG A 297 -6.11 -16.39 21.51
N ARG A 298 -5.88 -17.70 21.48
CA ARG A 298 -5.96 -18.54 22.69
C ARG A 298 -4.85 -18.23 23.69
N GLU A 299 -3.63 -17.96 23.23
CA GLU A 299 -2.53 -17.56 24.11
C GLU A 299 -2.86 -16.26 24.88
N LYS A 300 -3.53 -15.30 24.24
CA LYS A 300 -4.00 -14.07 24.93
C LYS A 300 -5.04 -14.33 26.02
N GLU A 301 -5.85 -15.38 25.92
CA GLU A 301 -6.85 -15.72 26.94
C GLU A 301 -6.22 -16.35 28.19
N PHE A 302 -5.05 -16.99 28.06
CA PHE A 302 -4.32 -17.62 29.17
C PHE A 302 -3.36 -16.67 29.91
N ASP A 303 -2.99 -15.52 29.33
CA ASP A 303 -2.14 -14.51 30.00
C ASP A 303 -2.92 -13.63 31.00
N PHE A 304 -4.20 -13.92 31.26
CA PHE A 304 -5.06 -13.22 32.23
C PHE A 304 -5.61 -14.12 33.37
N GLU A 305 -5.10 -15.34 33.56
CA GLU A 305 -5.29 -16.15 34.79
C GLU A 305 -4.05 -16.09 35.70
#